data_AF-A0A411HL95-F1
#
_entry.id   AF-A0A411HL95-F1
#
_cell.length_a   1.000
_cell.length_b   1.000
_cell.length_c   1.000
_cell.angle_alpha   90.00
_cell.angle_beta   90.00
_cell.angle_gamma   90.00
#
_symmetry.space_group_name_H-M   'P 1'
#
loop_
_entity.id
_entity.type
_entity.pdbx_description
1 polymer ?
#
loop_
_entity_poly.entity_id
_entity_poly.type
_entity_poly.pdbx_seq_one_letter_code
_entity_poly.pdbx_strand_id
1 'polypeptide(L)'
;MNLFYRLYALLSYGLFLAWFLYAVGFVGDLFVPKSISAPAGVGGWTALIVDTAVLVAFAIQHSVMARPAFKQLWTSVVPTAIERSTYVLFSSLFFFLVFVAWQPLPTAVWDLHGTLAAQVLLVMYALGWLVVLLSSFMISHFELFGLTQAWRRARDVPAPDSAFIEVFFYRFVRHPIMLGFLLVCWAAPVMTQGRLLFALLMSAYIFIGVRLEEHDLVQKLGDVYRNYRTRVPMVLPLPRRKQLNAAAADKSDVAG
;
A
#
# COMPACT_ATOMS: atom_id res chain seq x y z
N MET A 1 -19.80 9.95 -24.28
CA MET A 1 -18.44 9.84 -23.71
C MET A 1 -18.40 9.99 -22.18
N ASN A 2 -18.98 11.06 -21.60
CA ASN A 2 -18.93 11.31 -20.14
C ASN A 2 -19.67 10.29 -19.26
N LEU A 3 -20.70 9.61 -19.76
CA LEU A 3 -21.36 8.51 -19.02
C LEU A 3 -20.48 7.26 -18.96
N PHE A 4 -19.86 6.89 -20.07
CA PHE A 4 -18.96 5.73 -20.17
C PHE A 4 -17.79 5.84 -19.17
N TYR A 5 -17.11 6.99 -19.10
CA TYR A 5 -15.99 7.18 -18.16
C TYR A 5 -16.41 7.03 -16.69
N ARG A 6 -17.61 7.51 -16.33
CA ARG A 6 -18.14 7.37 -14.97
C ARG A 6 -18.49 5.93 -14.63
N LEU A 7 -19.18 5.23 -15.54
CA LEU A 7 -19.51 3.81 -15.36
C LEU A 7 -18.23 2.95 -15.28
N TYR A 8 -17.25 3.23 -16.13
CA TYR A 8 -15.95 2.55 -16.10
C TYR A 8 -15.20 2.79 -14.78
N ALA A 9 -15.17 4.02 -14.29
CA ALA A 9 -14.55 4.36 -13.00
C ALA A 9 -15.27 3.70 -11.82
N LEU A 10 -16.61 3.69 -11.82
CA LEU A 10 -17.40 3.00 -10.80
C LEU A 10 -17.16 1.49 -10.80
N LEU A 11 -17.12 0.87 -11.97
CA LEU A 11 -16.83 -0.56 -12.09
C LEU A 11 -15.43 -0.88 -11.56
N SER A 12 -14.43 -0.09 -11.97
CA SER A 12 -13.04 -0.26 -11.52
C SER A 12 -12.91 -0.10 -10.00
N TYR A 13 -13.59 0.90 -9.43
CA TYR A 13 -13.64 1.12 -7.99
C TYR A 13 -14.39 0.00 -7.25
N GLY A 14 -15.52 -0.45 -7.78
CA GLY A 14 -16.30 -1.55 -7.19
C GLY A 14 -15.53 -2.85 -7.16
N LEU A 15 -14.79 -3.17 -8.22
CA LEU A 15 -13.89 -4.33 -8.27
C LEU A 15 -12.76 -4.19 -7.25
N PHE A 16 -12.11 -3.02 -7.18
CA PHE A 16 -11.11 -2.76 -6.15
C PHE A 16 -11.68 -3.00 -4.75
N LEU A 17 -12.84 -2.44 -4.44
CA LEU A 17 -13.46 -2.56 -3.11
C LEU A 17 -13.80 -4.02 -2.80
N ALA A 18 -14.33 -4.77 -3.76
CA ALA A 18 -14.62 -6.19 -3.59
C ALA A 18 -13.35 -6.99 -3.24
N TRP A 19 -12.27 -6.79 -4.00
CA TRP A 19 -11.00 -7.48 -3.75
C TRP A 19 -10.26 -6.99 -2.51
N PHE A 20 -10.40 -5.72 -2.15
CA PHE A 20 -9.88 -5.17 -0.90
C PHE A 20 -10.57 -5.79 0.31
N LEU A 21 -11.90 -5.92 0.28
CA LEU A 21 -12.65 -6.62 1.34
C LEU A 21 -12.33 -8.11 1.37
N TYR A 22 -12.17 -8.74 0.20
CA TYR A 22 -11.68 -10.12 0.12
C TYR A 22 -10.29 -10.27 0.76
N ALA A 23 -9.40 -9.29 0.58
CA ALA A 23 -8.05 -9.31 1.16
C ALA A 23 -8.07 -9.36 2.70
N VAL A 24 -9.05 -8.69 3.33
CA VAL A 24 -9.28 -8.80 4.78
C VAL A 24 -9.49 -10.28 5.11
N GLY A 25 -10.50 -10.91 4.51
CA GLY A 25 -10.76 -12.33 4.74
C GLY A 25 -9.61 -13.26 4.38
N PHE A 26 -8.95 -13.00 3.25
CA PHE A 26 -7.84 -13.81 2.75
C PHE A 26 -6.66 -13.86 3.72
N VAL A 27 -6.21 -12.70 4.22
CA VAL A 27 -5.09 -12.62 5.18
C VAL A 27 -5.54 -13.02 6.59
N GLY A 28 -6.79 -12.77 6.94
CA GLY A 28 -7.33 -13.05 8.28
C GLY A 28 -7.81 -14.49 8.50
N ASP A 29 -7.88 -15.32 7.45
CA ASP A 29 -8.64 -16.58 7.45
C ASP A 29 -10.12 -16.39 7.86
N LEU A 30 -10.76 -15.31 7.38
CA LEU A 30 -12.13 -14.94 7.75
C LEU A 30 -13.08 -14.98 6.54
N PHE A 31 -14.15 -15.78 6.62
CA PHE A 31 -15.36 -15.69 5.77
C PHE A 31 -15.11 -15.56 4.25
N VAL A 32 -14.04 -16.19 3.72
CA VAL A 32 -13.75 -16.25 2.28
C VAL A 32 -13.59 -17.70 1.82
N PRO A 33 -13.95 -18.03 0.57
CA PRO A 33 -13.84 -19.40 0.04
C PRO A 33 -12.40 -19.93 0.00
N LYS A 34 -11.43 -19.05 -0.23
CA LYS A 34 -10.00 -19.37 -0.26
C LYS A 34 -9.25 -18.29 0.52
N SER A 35 -8.57 -18.71 1.58
CA SER A 35 -7.70 -17.85 2.37
C SER A 35 -6.23 -18.19 2.16
N ILE A 36 -5.35 -17.41 2.77
CA ILE A 36 -3.90 -17.63 2.71
C ILE A 36 -3.47 -18.99 3.30
N SER A 37 -4.27 -19.54 4.23
CA SER A 37 -4.06 -20.83 4.88
C SER A 37 -4.91 -21.97 4.27
N ALA A 38 -5.43 -21.84 3.05
CA ALA A 38 -6.30 -22.84 2.45
C ALA A 38 -5.68 -24.26 2.50
N PRO A 39 -6.47 -25.34 2.71
CA PRO A 39 -5.89 -26.66 2.97
C PRO A 39 -5.34 -27.40 1.74
N ALA A 40 -5.65 -26.94 0.52
CA ALA A 40 -5.35 -27.66 -0.72
C ALA A 40 -4.57 -26.81 -1.72
N GLY A 41 -3.51 -27.39 -2.29
CA GLY A 41 -2.73 -26.85 -3.40
C GLY A 41 -1.45 -27.64 -3.68
N VAL A 42 -0.65 -27.18 -4.64
CA VAL A 42 0.65 -27.79 -4.96
C VAL A 42 1.67 -27.38 -3.90
N GLY A 43 2.04 -28.28 -2.98
CA GLY A 43 2.97 -27.97 -1.90
C GLY A 43 4.45 -27.84 -2.30
N GLY A 44 5.31 -27.55 -1.33
CA GLY A 44 6.76 -27.56 -1.49
C GLY A 44 7.30 -26.42 -2.38
N TRP A 45 8.30 -26.71 -3.21
CA TRP A 45 8.96 -25.72 -4.07
C TRP A 45 8.03 -25.10 -5.11
N THR A 46 7.04 -25.86 -5.59
CA THR A 46 6.08 -25.34 -6.57
C THR A 46 5.22 -24.23 -5.97
N ALA A 47 4.72 -24.40 -4.73
CA ALA A 47 4.01 -23.32 -4.02
C ALA A 47 4.88 -22.07 -3.91
N LEU A 48 6.12 -22.24 -3.43
CA LEU A 48 7.05 -21.12 -3.23
C LEU A 48 7.27 -20.31 -4.52
N ILE A 49 7.48 -21.00 -5.65
CA ILE A 49 7.71 -20.37 -6.95
C ILE A 49 6.44 -19.65 -7.42
N VAL A 50 5.28 -20.30 -7.36
CA VAL A 50 4.00 -19.73 -7.80
C VAL A 50 3.64 -18.49 -6.98
N ASP A 51 3.72 -18.58 -5.65
CA ASP A 51 3.38 -17.50 -4.73
C ASP A 51 4.31 -16.30 -4.91
N THR A 52 5.62 -16.57 -5.04
CA THR A 52 6.61 -15.51 -5.31
C THR A 52 6.35 -14.87 -6.66
N ALA A 53 6.12 -15.68 -7.71
CA ALA A 53 5.90 -15.17 -9.06
C ALA A 53 4.64 -14.32 -9.15
N VAL A 54 3.53 -14.74 -8.55
CA VAL A 54 2.27 -13.97 -8.61
C VAL A 54 2.35 -12.66 -7.82
N LEU A 55 3.02 -12.66 -6.65
CA LEU A 55 3.25 -11.43 -5.89
C LEU A 55 4.20 -10.48 -6.61
N VAL A 56 5.28 -10.99 -7.21
CA VAL A 56 6.21 -10.19 -8.01
C VAL A 56 5.51 -9.63 -9.24
N ALA A 57 4.66 -10.40 -9.91
CA ALA A 57 3.88 -9.95 -11.06
C ALA A 57 2.94 -8.79 -10.67
N PHE A 58 2.23 -8.92 -9.54
CA PHE A 58 1.42 -7.82 -8.99
C PHE A 58 2.28 -6.59 -8.66
N ALA A 59 3.40 -6.78 -7.94
CA ALA A 59 4.29 -5.69 -7.54
C ALA A 59 4.87 -4.93 -8.75
N ILE A 60 5.30 -5.65 -9.79
CA ILE A 60 5.81 -5.07 -11.04
C ILE A 60 4.70 -4.31 -11.74
N GLN A 61 3.54 -4.93 -11.98
CA GLN A 61 2.43 -4.27 -12.67
C GLN A 61 2.00 -2.99 -11.94
N HIS A 62 1.77 -3.07 -10.63
CA HIS A 62 1.34 -1.92 -9.83
C HIS A 62 2.40 -0.82 -9.78
N SER A 63 3.69 -1.19 -9.66
CA SER A 63 4.79 -0.22 -9.60
C SER A 63 5.02 0.47 -10.94
N VAL A 64 5.09 -0.31 -12.02
CA VAL A 64 5.38 0.22 -13.37
C VAL A 64 4.30 1.20 -13.77
N MET A 65 3.02 0.84 -13.64
CA MET A 65 1.94 1.73 -14.01
C MET A 65 1.83 2.98 -13.11
N ALA A 66 2.39 2.94 -11.90
CA ALA A 66 2.43 4.11 -11.03
C ALA A 66 3.48 5.16 -11.46
N ARG A 67 4.50 4.76 -12.23
CA ARG A 67 5.64 5.63 -12.57
C ARG A 67 5.29 6.74 -13.55
N PRO A 68 5.87 7.95 -13.39
CA PRO A 68 5.64 9.08 -14.30
C PRO A 68 5.92 8.75 -15.78
N ALA A 69 7.03 8.05 -16.05
CA ALA A 69 7.41 7.69 -17.42
C ALA A 69 6.39 6.78 -18.11
N PHE A 70 5.90 5.75 -17.39
CA PHE A 70 4.84 4.89 -17.93
C PHE A 70 3.55 5.67 -18.15
N LYS A 71 3.17 6.54 -17.22
CA LYS A 71 1.97 7.37 -17.35
C LYS A 71 2.02 8.26 -18.59
N GLN A 72 3.15 8.92 -18.84
CA GLN A 72 3.33 9.76 -20.04
C GLN A 72 3.08 8.97 -21.32
N LEU A 73 3.69 7.78 -21.45
CA LEU A 73 3.48 6.90 -22.59
C LEU A 73 2.03 6.42 -22.68
N TRP A 74 1.47 5.93 -21.57
CA TRP A 74 0.14 5.33 -21.54
C TRP A 74 -0.97 6.33 -21.82
N THR A 75 -0.81 7.59 -21.39
CA THR A 75 -1.79 8.67 -21.66
C THR A 75 -1.86 9.10 -23.12
N SER A 76 -0.95 8.62 -23.98
CA SER A 76 -1.09 8.76 -25.44
C SER A 76 -2.15 7.82 -26.04
N VAL A 77 -2.48 6.73 -25.33
CA VAL A 77 -3.44 5.71 -25.77
C VAL A 77 -4.73 5.79 -24.95
N VAL A 78 -4.61 5.96 -23.63
CA VAL A 78 -5.74 6.01 -22.71
C VAL A 78 -6.04 7.45 -22.30
N PRO A 79 -7.29 7.94 -22.42
CA PRO A 79 -7.65 9.28 -22.01
C PRO A 79 -7.28 9.55 -20.54
N THR A 80 -6.70 10.71 -20.29
CA THR A 80 -6.25 11.16 -18.94
C THR A 80 -7.36 11.07 -17.89
N ALA A 81 -8.62 11.26 -18.28
CA ALA A 81 -9.79 11.17 -17.40
C ALA A 81 -10.02 9.77 -16.81
N ILE A 82 -9.60 8.71 -17.50
CA ILE A 82 -9.77 7.31 -17.06
C ILE A 82 -8.46 6.59 -16.75
N GLU A 83 -7.30 7.19 -17.01
CA GLU A 83 -5.98 6.61 -16.71
C GLU A 83 -5.92 6.01 -15.31
N ARG A 84 -6.35 6.78 -14.29
CA ARG A 84 -6.32 6.32 -12.90
C ARG A 84 -7.29 5.16 -12.64
N SER A 85 -8.46 5.17 -13.27
CA SER A 85 -9.42 4.06 -13.16
C SER A 85 -8.88 2.80 -13.83
N THR A 86 -8.21 2.95 -14.98
CA THR A 86 -7.55 1.85 -15.69
C THR A 86 -6.42 1.26 -14.86
N TYR A 87 -5.59 2.11 -14.24
CA TYR A 87 -4.60 1.67 -13.26
C TYR A 87 -5.20 0.82 -12.15
N VAL A 88 -6.32 1.27 -11.56
CA VAL A 88 -7.03 0.56 -10.49
C VAL A 88 -7.58 -0.77 -10.99
N LEU A 89 -8.15 -0.82 -12.18
CA LEU A 89 -8.66 -2.04 -12.79
C LEU A 89 -7.57 -3.10 -12.96
N PHE A 90 -6.47 -2.76 -13.63
CA PHE A 90 -5.36 -3.71 -13.85
C PHE A 90 -4.74 -4.17 -12.53
N SER A 91 -4.55 -3.24 -11.59
CA SER A 91 -4.05 -3.59 -10.24
C SER A 91 -5.01 -4.53 -9.51
N SER A 92 -6.32 -4.33 -9.65
CA SER A 92 -7.34 -5.20 -9.07
C SER A 92 -7.34 -6.60 -9.69
N LEU A 93 -7.09 -6.71 -11.01
CA LEU A 93 -6.99 -8.01 -11.70
C LEU A 93 -5.76 -8.80 -11.26
N PHE A 94 -4.60 -8.16 -11.15
CA PHE A 94 -3.40 -8.82 -10.63
C PHE A 94 -3.53 -9.16 -9.14
N PHE A 95 -4.22 -8.31 -8.37
CA PHE A 95 -4.48 -8.60 -6.97
C PHE A 95 -5.44 -9.79 -6.79
N PHE A 96 -6.49 -9.88 -7.61
CA PHE A 96 -7.34 -11.06 -7.69
C PHE A 96 -6.54 -12.31 -8.07
N LEU A 97 -5.61 -12.19 -9.03
CA LEU A 97 -4.76 -13.31 -9.44
C LEU A 97 -3.92 -13.84 -8.27
N VAL A 98 -3.44 -12.97 -7.36
CA VAL A 98 -2.76 -13.41 -6.14
C VAL A 98 -3.65 -14.37 -5.35
N PHE A 99 -4.93 -14.02 -5.09
CA PHE A 99 -5.83 -14.89 -4.32
C PHE A 99 -6.09 -16.25 -4.98
N VAL A 100 -6.32 -16.24 -6.29
CA VAL A 100 -6.64 -17.48 -7.03
C VAL A 100 -5.40 -18.36 -7.18
N ALA A 101 -4.25 -17.78 -7.50
CA ALA A 101 -3.02 -18.52 -7.75
C ALA A 101 -2.29 -18.95 -6.48
N TRP A 102 -2.55 -18.30 -5.33
CA TRP A 102 -1.88 -18.60 -4.07
C TRP A 102 -1.94 -20.09 -3.71
N GLN A 103 -0.81 -20.66 -3.31
CA GLN A 103 -0.66 -22.04 -2.91
C GLN A 103 -0.37 -22.12 -1.40
N PRO A 104 -0.92 -23.11 -0.71
CA PRO A 104 -0.70 -23.20 0.72
C PRO A 104 0.66 -23.80 1.06
N LEU A 105 1.32 -23.16 2.01
CA LEU A 105 2.53 -23.64 2.68
C LEU A 105 2.22 -23.73 4.18
N PRO A 106 1.56 -24.83 4.63
CA PRO A 106 0.86 -24.89 5.91
C PRO A 106 1.79 -25.07 7.13
N THR A 107 3.06 -25.40 6.92
CA THR A 107 4.03 -25.60 8.00
C THR A 107 4.10 -24.36 8.89
N ALA A 108 3.77 -24.53 10.18
CA ALA A 108 3.81 -23.45 11.14
C ALA A 108 5.26 -23.04 11.46
N VAL A 109 5.52 -21.74 11.47
CA VAL A 109 6.73 -21.10 12.01
C VAL A 109 6.51 -20.75 13.48
N TRP A 110 5.32 -20.22 13.80
CA TRP A 110 4.83 -20.11 15.17
C TRP A 110 3.31 -20.32 15.24
N ASP A 111 2.87 -20.78 16.40
CA ASP A 111 1.46 -20.91 16.75
C ASP A 111 1.28 -20.36 18.18
N LEU A 112 0.54 -19.25 18.28
CA LEU A 112 0.24 -18.59 19.55
C LEU A 112 -1.22 -18.79 19.96
N HIS A 113 -1.94 -19.73 19.35
CA HIS A 113 -3.36 -19.93 19.59
C HIS A 113 -3.67 -20.14 21.08
N GLY A 114 -4.78 -19.57 21.56
CA GLY A 114 -5.19 -19.63 22.96
C GLY A 114 -4.43 -18.72 23.93
N THR A 115 -3.43 -17.95 23.47
CA THR A 115 -2.65 -17.04 24.33
C THR A 115 -3.15 -15.58 24.28
N LEU A 116 -2.77 -14.78 25.28
CA LEU A 116 -2.96 -13.32 25.25
C LEU A 116 -2.25 -12.68 24.04
N ALA A 117 -1.09 -13.21 23.65
CA ALA A 117 -0.34 -12.71 22.50
C ALA A 117 -1.15 -12.86 21.19
N ALA A 118 -1.87 -13.97 21.01
CA ALA A 118 -2.78 -14.12 19.87
C ALA A 118 -3.88 -13.05 19.85
N GLN A 119 -4.47 -12.72 21.00
CA GLN A 119 -5.50 -11.66 21.08
C GLN A 119 -4.92 -10.29 20.72
N VAL A 120 -3.71 -9.97 21.21
CA VAL A 120 -3.01 -8.74 20.83
C VAL A 120 -2.76 -8.67 19.33
N LEU A 121 -2.33 -9.77 18.71
CA LEU A 121 -2.12 -9.84 17.25
C LEU A 121 -3.44 -9.63 16.49
N LEU A 122 -4.55 -10.23 16.93
CA LEU A 122 -5.87 -10.00 16.30
C LEU A 122 -6.31 -8.53 16.38
N VAL A 123 -6.08 -7.87 17.53
CA VAL A 123 -6.34 -6.43 17.67
C VAL A 123 -5.44 -5.63 16.74
N MET A 124 -4.15 -5.94 16.66
CA MET A 124 -3.21 -5.28 15.74
C MET A 124 -3.61 -5.46 14.28
N TYR A 125 -4.09 -6.64 13.91
CA TYR A 125 -4.60 -6.94 12.57
C TYR A 125 -5.82 -6.07 12.22
N ALA A 126 -6.80 -5.97 13.14
CA ALA A 126 -7.98 -5.12 12.95
C ALA A 126 -7.60 -3.63 12.86
N LEU A 127 -6.70 -3.17 13.73
CA LEU A 127 -6.17 -1.80 13.71
C LEU A 127 -5.40 -1.51 12.41
N GLY A 128 -4.64 -2.47 11.90
CA GLY A 128 -3.92 -2.33 10.63
C GLY A 128 -4.85 -2.02 9.46
N TRP A 129 -5.94 -2.79 9.31
CA TRP A 129 -6.96 -2.52 8.29
C TRP A 129 -7.67 -1.18 8.50
N LEU A 130 -8.00 -0.84 9.75
CA LEU A 130 -8.61 0.44 10.07
C LEU A 130 -7.69 1.62 9.68
N VAL A 131 -6.40 1.52 9.96
CA VAL A 131 -5.40 2.52 9.54
C VAL A 131 -5.36 2.62 8.02
N VAL A 132 -5.29 1.51 7.28
CA VAL A 132 -5.33 1.52 5.80
C VAL A 132 -6.56 2.27 5.29
N LEU A 133 -7.74 1.95 5.81
CA LEU A 133 -9.00 2.55 5.40
C LEU A 133 -9.02 4.05 5.71
N LEU A 134 -8.79 4.45 6.96
CA LEU A 134 -8.83 5.85 7.38
C LEU A 134 -7.77 6.70 6.66
N SER A 135 -6.55 6.21 6.50
CA SER A 135 -5.49 6.91 5.77
C SER A 135 -5.86 7.19 4.31
N SER A 136 -6.58 6.27 3.66
CA SER A 136 -7.02 6.49 2.28
C SER A 136 -7.99 7.68 2.15
N PHE A 137 -8.85 7.90 3.15
CA PHE A 137 -9.74 9.07 3.21
C PHE A 137 -9.03 10.37 3.57
N MET A 138 -7.91 10.30 4.32
CA MET A 138 -7.15 11.48 4.75
C MET A 138 -6.37 12.16 3.62
N ILE A 139 -6.05 11.45 2.53
CA ILE A 139 -5.46 12.09 1.34
C ILE A 139 -6.56 12.61 0.43
N SER A 140 -7.26 11.69 -0.25
CA SER A 140 -8.37 11.93 -1.19
C SER A 140 -8.81 10.57 -1.75
N HIS A 141 -9.52 9.75 -0.97
CA HIS A 141 -9.86 8.35 -1.35
C HIS A 141 -10.37 8.21 -2.79
N PHE A 142 -11.36 9.01 -3.17
CA PHE A 142 -11.96 8.95 -4.50
C PHE A 142 -11.03 9.40 -5.63
N GLU A 143 -10.05 10.27 -5.33
CA GLU A 143 -9.01 10.67 -6.29
C GLU A 143 -7.93 9.60 -6.40
N LEU A 144 -7.59 8.93 -5.29
CA LEU A 144 -6.70 7.78 -5.28
C LEU A 144 -7.23 6.64 -6.15
N PHE A 145 -8.55 6.49 -6.28
CA PHE A 145 -9.17 5.43 -7.08
C PHE A 145 -9.75 5.86 -8.44
N GLY A 146 -9.54 7.12 -8.87
CA GLY A 146 -9.89 7.54 -10.23
C GLY A 146 -11.31 8.08 -10.42
N LEU A 147 -12.15 8.06 -9.38
CA LEU A 147 -13.55 8.53 -9.44
C LEU A 147 -13.61 10.05 -9.61
N THR A 148 -12.80 10.79 -8.85
CA THR A 148 -12.79 12.26 -8.93
C THR A 148 -12.41 12.75 -10.33
N GLN A 149 -11.45 12.11 -10.98
CA GLN A 149 -10.96 12.46 -12.32
C GLN A 149 -12.04 12.26 -13.38
N ALA A 150 -12.77 11.13 -13.33
CA ALA A 150 -13.87 10.84 -14.24
C ALA A 150 -15.03 11.85 -14.09
N TRP A 151 -15.34 12.27 -12.86
CA TRP A 151 -16.39 13.26 -12.59
C TRP A 151 -15.98 14.69 -12.93
N ARG A 152 -14.72 15.08 -12.67
CA ARG A 152 -14.18 16.40 -13.06
C ARG A 152 -14.21 16.58 -14.57
N ARG A 153 -13.81 15.56 -15.34
CA ARG A 153 -13.91 15.59 -16.81
C ARG A 153 -15.34 15.81 -17.30
N ALA A 154 -16.32 15.21 -16.62
CA ALA A 154 -17.73 15.35 -16.98
C ALA A 154 -18.30 16.75 -16.69
N ARG A 155 -17.62 17.54 -15.85
CA ARG A 155 -18.00 18.91 -15.47
C ARG A 155 -17.06 19.98 -16.05
N ASP A 156 -16.10 19.60 -16.90
CA ASP A 156 -15.04 20.46 -17.43
C ASP A 156 -14.29 21.28 -16.35
N VAL A 157 -14.13 20.70 -15.16
CA VAL A 157 -13.41 21.34 -14.04
C VAL A 157 -11.92 20.98 -14.12
N PRO A 158 -11.00 21.97 -14.12
CA PRO A 158 -9.55 21.71 -14.08
C PRO A 158 -9.12 20.91 -12.86
N ALA A 159 -8.01 20.17 -12.97
CA ALA A 159 -7.40 19.54 -11.80
C ALA A 159 -6.84 20.64 -10.87
N PRO A 160 -7.12 20.58 -9.56
CA PRO A 160 -6.51 21.51 -8.61
C PRO A 160 -5.01 21.23 -8.52
N ASP A 161 -4.24 22.28 -8.24
CA ASP A 161 -2.85 22.11 -7.80
C ASP A 161 -2.88 21.31 -6.49
N SER A 162 -2.24 20.14 -6.49
CA SER A 162 -2.26 19.26 -5.33
C SER A 162 -1.51 19.92 -4.17
N ALA A 163 -2.24 20.60 -3.28
CA ALA A 163 -1.68 21.09 -2.03
C ALA A 163 -1.30 19.88 -1.17
N PHE A 164 -0.03 19.81 -0.77
CA PHE A 164 0.44 18.83 0.21
C PHE A 164 -0.12 19.23 1.58
N ILE A 165 -1.08 18.47 2.11
CA ILE A 165 -1.68 18.74 3.42
C ILE A 165 -1.28 17.65 4.42
N GLU A 166 -0.62 18.04 5.51
CA GLU A 166 -0.22 17.17 6.62
C GLU A 166 -1.43 16.89 7.55
N VAL A 167 -2.29 15.92 7.22
CA VAL A 167 -3.50 15.61 8.03
C VAL A 167 -3.29 14.39 8.94
N PHE A 168 -3.64 14.53 10.22
CA PHE A 168 -3.76 13.46 11.24
C PHE A 168 -2.61 12.43 11.25
N PHE A 169 -2.79 11.23 10.68
CA PHE A 169 -1.76 10.18 10.66
C PHE A 169 -0.48 10.60 9.95
N TYR A 170 -0.59 11.44 8.92
CA TYR A 170 0.56 11.98 8.20
C TYR A 170 1.41 12.93 9.06
N ARG A 171 0.95 13.34 10.25
CA ARG A 171 1.79 14.06 11.23
C ARG A 171 2.72 13.12 12.02
N PHE A 172 2.39 11.83 12.09
CA PHE A 172 3.12 10.84 12.89
C PHE A 172 4.02 9.95 12.03
N VAL A 173 3.56 9.54 10.85
CA VAL A 173 4.32 8.72 9.91
C VAL A 173 4.03 9.17 8.48
N ARG A 174 5.04 9.14 7.61
CA ARG A 174 4.88 9.61 6.22
C ARG A 174 4.01 8.69 5.37
N HIS A 175 4.01 7.39 5.69
CA HIS A 175 3.35 6.35 4.91
C HIS A 175 2.41 5.48 5.78
N PRO A 176 1.31 6.04 6.31
CA PRO A 176 0.44 5.33 7.25
C PRO A 176 -0.32 4.16 6.60
N ILE A 177 -0.70 4.25 5.32
CA ILE A 177 -1.27 3.12 4.56
C ILE A 177 -0.29 1.94 4.56
N MET A 178 0.99 2.21 4.30
CA MET A 178 2.04 1.19 4.26
C MET A 178 2.28 0.57 5.63
N LEU A 179 2.25 1.39 6.69
CA LEU A 179 2.30 0.89 8.07
C LEU A 179 1.12 -0.05 8.37
N GLY A 180 -0.10 0.32 7.98
CA GLY A 180 -1.29 -0.51 8.15
C GLY A 180 -1.16 -1.87 7.46
N PHE A 181 -0.66 -1.90 6.21
CA PHE A 181 -0.40 -3.18 5.52
C PHE A 181 0.67 -4.02 6.20
N LEU A 182 1.76 -3.42 6.69
CA LEU A 182 2.79 -4.15 7.45
C LEU A 182 2.20 -4.75 8.73
N LEU A 183 1.40 -4.00 9.47
CA LEU A 183 0.71 -4.51 10.66
C LEU A 183 -0.14 -5.73 10.31
N VAL A 184 -0.99 -5.63 9.29
CA VAL A 184 -1.85 -6.74 8.82
C VAL A 184 -1.04 -7.98 8.44
N CYS A 185 0.06 -7.81 7.70
CA CYS A 185 0.87 -8.94 7.22
C CYS A 185 1.55 -9.70 8.36
N TRP A 186 2.03 -8.98 9.39
CA TRP A 186 2.79 -9.57 10.49
C TRP A 186 1.92 -9.96 11.68
N ALA A 187 0.68 -9.44 11.78
CA ALA A 187 -0.25 -9.70 12.87
C ALA A 187 -1.03 -11.02 12.69
N ALA A 188 -0.29 -12.14 12.57
CA ALA A 188 -0.87 -13.47 12.44
C ALA A 188 -0.64 -14.31 13.73
N PRO A 189 -1.70 -14.71 14.45
CA PRO A 189 -1.59 -15.60 15.61
C PRO A 189 -0.94 -16.95 15.28
N VAL A 190 -1.25 -17.48 14.09
CA VAL A 190 -0.61 -18.65 13.50
C VAL A 190 0.12 -18.17 12.26
N MET A 191 1.45 -18.20 12.29
CA MET A 191 2.28 -17.83 11.13
C MET A 191 2.80 -19.09 10.47
N THR A 192 2.23 -19.41 9.32
CA THR A 192 2.71 -20.48 8.45
C THR A 192 3.86 -19.98 7.56
N GLN A 193 4.58 -20.89 6.92
CA GLN A 193 5.59 -20.55 5.90
C GLN A 193 5.00 -19.67 4.79
N GLY A 194 3.76 -19.95 4.36
CA GLY A 194 3.08 -19.14 3.34
C GLY A 194 2.78 -17.72 3.83
N ARG A 195 2.26 -17.58 5.05
CA ARG A 195 2.02 -16.26 5.67
C ARG A 195 3.32 -15.48 5.85
N LEU A 196 4.39 -16.15 6.26
CA LEU A 196 5.70 -15.52 6.42
C LEU A 196 6.27 -15.07 5.06
N LEU A 197 6.17 -15.91 4.03
CA LEU A 197 6.56 -15.57 2.66
C LEU A 197 5.80 -14.32 2.18
N PHE A 198 4.47 -14.33 2.33
CA PHE A 198 3.63 -13.18 1.99
C PHE A 198 4.08 -11.92 2.72
N ALA A 199 4.27 -12.01 4.04
CA ALA A 199 4.67 -10.87 4.87
C ALA A 199 6.04 -10.32 4.47
N LEU A 200 7.02 -11.19 4.19
CA LEU A 200 8.36 -10.79 3.75
C LEU A 200 8.33 -10.13 2.37
N LEU A 201 7.67 -10.74 1.39
CA LEU A 201 7.58 -10.21 0.03
C LEU A 201 6.81 -8.88 -0.01
N MET A 202 5.68 -8.79 0.71
CA MET A 202 4.93 -7.55 0.84
C MET A 202 5.74 -6.47 1.56
N SER A 203 6.51 -6.82 2.59
CA SER A 203 7.40 -5.86 3.27
C SER A 203 8.46 -5.33 2.32
N ALA A 204 9.14 -6.22 1.59
CA ALA A 204 10.16 -5.83 0.61
C ALA A 204 9.56 -4.91 -0.46
N TYR A 205 8.40 -5.29 -1.01
CA TYR A 205 7.67 -4.49 -1.99
C TYR A 205 7.31 -3.10 -1.44
N ILE A 206 6.73 -3.01 -0.24
CA ILE A 206 6.37 -1.76 0.42
C ILE A 206 7.60 -0.86 0.58
N PHE A 207 8.72 -1.40 1.08
CA PHE A 207 9.92 -0.61 1.32
C PHE A 207 10.63 -0.15 0.04
N ILE A 208 10.52 -0.90 -1.05
CA ILE A 208 10.97 -0.48 -2.38
C ILE A 208 10.03 0.62 -2.91
N GLY A 209 8.72 0.39 -2.85
CA GLY A 209 7.69 1.32 -3.30
C GLY A 209 7.78 2.68 -2.63
N VAL A 210 7.87 2.69 -1.30
CA VAL A 210 8.03 3.90 -0.48
C VAL A 210 9.28 4.67 -0.88
N ARG A 211 10.44 4.01 -1.06
CA ARG A 211 11.68 4.71 -1.45
C ARG A 211 11.53 5.42 -2.79
N LEU A 212 10.92 4.74 -3.76
CA LEU A 212 10.69 5.30 -5.07
C LEU A 212 9.64 6.41 -5.05
N GLU A 213 8.59 6.26 -4.23
CA GLU A 213 7.60 7.32 -4.00
C GLU A 213 8.22 8.56 -3.36
N GLU A 214 9.07 8.42 -2.33
CA GLU A 214 9.76 9.55 -1.72
C GLU A 214 10.68 10.25 -2.72
N HIS A 215 11.32 9.50 -3.62
CA HIS A 215 12.14 10.08 -4.68
C HIS A 215 11.30 10.95 -5.62
N ASP A 216 10.16 10.42 -6.09
CA ASP A 216 9.23 11.15 -6.96
C ASP A 216 8.64 12.38 -6.25
N LEU A 217 8.36 12.30 -4.95
CA LEU A 217 7.87 13.42 -4.14
C LEU A 217 8.92 14.50 -3.93
N VAL A 218 10.19 14.14 -3.71
CA VAL A 218 11.28 15.11 -3.65
C VAL A 218 11.44 15.84 -4.99
N GLN A 219 11.33 15.13 -6.11
CA GLN A 219 11.42 15.77 -7.43
C GLN A 219 10.27 16.75 -7.69
N LYS A 220 9.05 16.43 -7.23
CA LYS A 220 7.85 17.27 -7.45
C LYS A 220 7.70 18.43 -6.46
N LEU A 221 8.02 18.22 -5.18
CA LEU A 221 7.74 19.17 -4.09
C LEU A 221 9.00 19.85 -3.55
N GLY A 222 10.19 19.44 -4.00
CA GLY A 222 11.46 20.06 -3.61
C GLY A 222 11.67 20.11 -2.09
N ASP A 223 12.01 21.30 -1.60
CA ASP A 223 12.39 21.52 -0.20
C ASP A 223 11.24 21.35 0.78
N VAL A 224 9.99 21.56 0.34
CA VAL A 224 8.80 21.32 1.17
C VAL A 224 8.79 19.87 1.67
N TYR A 225 9.02 18.91 0.76
CA TYR A 225 9.05 17.51 1.13
C TYR A 225 10.35 17.12 1.84
N ARG A 226 11.50 17.73 1.51
CA ARG A 226 12.75 17.50 2.26
C ARG A 226 12.60 17.90 3.74
N ASN A 227 11.98 19.04 4.01
CA ASN A 227 11.71 19.52 5.37
C ASN A 227 10.67 18.65 6.10
N TYR A 228 9.65 18.15 5.40
CA TYR A 228 8.74 17.16 5.97
C TYR A 228 9.46 15.86 6.33
N ARG A 229 10.39 15.40 5.46
CA ARG A 229 11.19 14.19 5.70
C ARG A 229 12.13 14.31 6.89
N THR A 230 12.52 15.50 7.36
CA THR A 230 13.35 15.62 8.57
C THR A 230 12.51 15.44 9.83
N ARG A 231 11.28 15.96 9.84
CA ARG A 231 10.36 15.99 10.99
C ARG A 231 9.59 14.69 11.23
N VAL A 232 9.08 14.06 10.17
CA VAL A 232 8.16 12.91 10.29
C VAL A 232 8.86 11.62 9.86
N PRO A 233 8.85 10.54 10.66
CA PRO A 233 9.49 9.28 10.29
C PRO A 233 8.76 8.55 9.15
N MET A 234 9.49 7.67 8.44
CA MET A 234 9.01 7.08 7.17
C MET A 234 7.79 6.17 7.36
N VAL A 235 7.91 5.13 8.20
CA VAL A 235 6.88 4.08 8.36
C VAL A 235 6.62 3.79 9.84
N LEU A 236 7.66 3.54 10.63
CA LEU A 236 7.50 3.31 12.07
C LEU A 236 7.50 4.65 12.83
N PRO A 237 6.56 4.89 13.76
CA PRO A 237 6.45 6.13 14.55
C PRO A 237 7.50 6.19 15.67
N LEU A 238 8.77 5.95 15.33
CA LEU A 238 9.87 6.01 16.28
C LEU A 238 10.40 7.46 16.36
N PRO A 239 10.61 8.02 17.56
CA PRO A 239 11.19 9.35 17.73
C PRO A 239 12.54 9.40 17.01
N ARG A 240 12.70 10.34 16.07
CA ARG A 240 14.02 10.58 15.49
C ARG A 240 14.90 11.25 16.53
N ARG A 241 16.04 10.63 16.82
CA ARG A 241 17.12 11.23 17.62
C ARG A 241 17.48 12.56 16.95
N LYS A 242 17.10 13.69 17.56
CA LYS A 242 17.56 15.02 17.13
C LYS A 242 19.07 14.92 16.96
N GLN A 243 19.59 15.27 15.78
CA GLN A 243 21.02 15.47 15.60
C GLN A 243 21.42 16.58 16.57
N LEU A 244 22.00 16.19 17.72
CA LEU A 244 22.53 17.07 18.76
C LEU A 244 23.85 17.76 18.34
N ASN A 245 24.17 17.77 17.05
CA ASN A 245 25.47 18.20 16.52
C ASN A 245 25.42 19.53 15.76
N ALA A 246 24.61 20.48 16.23
CA ALA A 246 24.69 21.88 15.79
C ALA A 246 25.09 22.85 16.93
N ALA A 247 24.96 22.44 18.20
CA ALA A 247 25.32 23.26 19.35
C ALA A 247 26.78 23.07 19.83
N ALA A 248 27.53 22.14 19.22
CA ALA A 248 28.94 21.90 19.54
C ALA A 248 29.91 22.63 18.60
N ALA A 249 29.46 23.06 17.41
CA ALA A 249 30.26 23.85 16.46
C ALA A 249 30.24 25.35 16.77
N ASP A 250 29.17 25.86 17.40
CA ASP A 250 29.05 27.28 17.79
C ASP A 250 29.87 27.62 19.05
N LYS A 251 30.37 26.61 19.79
CA LYS A 251 31.23 26.81 20.97
C LYS A 251 32.72 26.78 20.66
N SER A 252 33.13 26.35 19.46
CA SER A 252 34.54 26.39 19.05
C SER A 252 34.94 27.71 18.38
N ASP A 253 33.99 28.45 17.81
CA ASP A 253 34.27 29.72 17.09
C ASP A 253 34.25 30.97 18.00
N VAL A 254 33.91 30.82 19.28
CA VAL A 254 33.95 31.91 20.29
C VAL A 254 35.20 31.83 21.17
N ALA A 255 36.04 30.79 20.99
CA ALA A 255 37.25 30.55 21.80
C ALA A 255 38.56 30.55 21.00
N GLY A 256 38.55 31.10 19.76
CA GLY A 256 39.73 31.24 18.89
C GLY A 256 40.14 32.68 18.68
#